data_AF-A0A9D7BR57-F1
#
_entry.id   AF-A0A9D7BR57-F1
#
_cell.length_a   1.000
_cell.length_b   1.000
_cell.length_c   1.000
_cell.angle_alpha   90.00
_cell.angle_beta   90.00
_cell.angle_gamma   90.00
#
_symmetry.space_group_name_H-M   'P 1'
#
loop_
_entity.id
_entity.type
_entity.pdbx_description
1 polymer ?
#
loop_
_entity_poly.entity_id
_entity_poly.type
_entity_poly.pdbx_seq_one_letter_code
_entity_poly.pdbx_strand_id
1 'polypeptide(L)'
;MALGNGQTSNTSFIGIWSNNGSTPNPTSTNVYNNSVLIEGTASAGALPSFAFMRSIYITAIANTVTVDVKNNIFQNSRSGGTGQHFAICNGFNATPPVSAVGWAANASNNNVLNANSTTIGHWTSALNFSDWQTNSVSDGSSISAVSVPFVNTAIGDLHVNFGVTPTGLESGGISIVGLTNDYDNDVRPGPAGSVNGGGFFHDIGADEFDGVYLDLMKPTITYVPFSFTCATTARTLIATITDLSGVPIAGLGLPVLYWRINAGLYTAATGTSLGSGQYSFTFGAGVGVGDVVSYYIVAQDGAGTANVGSFPSLGASGFTANPPAVSTPPTTPSSYPIATTLPFGTYTVGGAGTYPTLTAAINEYNTKCLNGPIVFELLDPTYTEAGAMTIIKHPDASATNTLTIRPATGVTASVTATVASGPLLKY
;
A
#
# COMPACT_ATOMS: atom_id res chain seq x y z
N MET A 1 -9.94 -24.59 20.45
CA MET A 1 -9.79 -25.22 21.79
C MET A 1 -9.77 -24.13 22.86
N ALA A 2 -10.57 -24.30 23.93
CA ALA A 2 -10.57 -23.44 25.12
C ALA A 2 -10.09 -24.22 26.36
N LEU A 3 -9.28 -23.60 27.22
CA LEU A 3 -8.70 -24.21 28.42
C LEU A 3 -8.77 -23.26 29.63
N GLY A 4 -8.98 -23.81 30.81
CA GLY A 4 -8.80 -23.07 32.07
C GLY A 4 -10.01 -22.28 32.57
N ASN A 5 -11.17 -22.37 31.91
CA ASN A 5 -12.39 -21.69 32.37
C ASN A 5 -12.72 -22.02 33.83
N GLY A 6 -12.90 -20.97 34.65
CA GLY A 6 -13.17 -21.10 36.08
C GLY A 6 -12.04 -21.70 36.93
N GLN A 7 -10.86 -21.99 36.37
CA GLN A 7 -9.77 -22.65 37.09
C GLN A 7 -8.96 -21.68 37.95
N THR A 8 -8.93 -21.94 39.25
CA THR A 8 -8.22 -21.12 40.25
C THR A 8 -6.92 -21.72 40.77
N SER A 9 -6.61 -22.96 40.41
CA SER A 9 -5.38 -23.64 40.80
C SER A 9 -4.14 -23.07 40.11
N ASN A 10 -2.98 -23.24 40.75
CA ASN A 10 -1.68 -23.01 40.12
C ASN A 10 -1.42 -24.14 39.10
N THR A 11 -1.88 -23.96 37.86
CA THR A 11 -1.81 -24.95 36.78
C THR A 11 -1.19 -24.32 35.54
N SER A 12 -0.27 -25.05 34.90
CA SER A 12 0.29 -24.66 33.60
C SER A 12 -0.61 -25.19 32.47
N PHE A 13 -1.37 -24.30 31.84
CA PHE A 13 -2.15 -24.62 30.65
C PHE A 13 -1.31 -24.41 29.40
N ILE A 14 -1.34 -25.39 28.50
CA ILE A 14 -0.67 -25.33 27.21
C ILE A 14 -1.70 -25.69 26.16
N GLY A 15 -1.91 -24.80 25.19
CA GLY A 15 -2.80 -25.08 24.06
C GLY A 15 -2.11 -26.05 23.11
N ILE A 16 -1.24 -25.53 22.25
CA ILE A 16 -0.47 -26.32 21.30
C ILE A 16 0.96 -26.47 21.83
N TRP A 17 1.35 -27.71 22.14
CA TRP A 17 2.70 -28.02 22.60
C TRP A 17 3.53 -28.69 21.50
N SER A 18 4.35 -27.89 20.83
CA SER A 18 5.39 -28.37 19.91
C SER A 18 6.62 -28.84 20.69
N ASN A 19 6.45 -29.94 21.45
CA ASN A 19 7.48 -30.53 22.29
C ASN A 19 8.71 -30.92 21.46
N ASN A 20 8.55 -31.69 20.38
CA ASN A 20 9.64 -32.04 19.44
C ASN A 20 10.88 -32.65 20.16
N GLY A 21 10.62 -33.57 21.10
CA GLY A 21 11.64 -34.28 21.88
C GLY A 21 11.62 -35.82 21.70
N SER A 22 10.92 -36.33 20.68
CA SER A 22 10.78 -37.78 20.44
C SER A 22 11.87 -38.34 19.52
N THR A 23 12.07 -39.67 19.54
CA THR A 23 12.88 -40.41 18.57
C THR A 23 12.00 -41.43 17.83
N PRO A 24 11.79 -41.31 16.51
CA PRO A 24 12.25 -40.21 15.65
C PRO A 24 11.53 -38.89 15.95
N ASN A 25 12.21 -37.78 15.68
CA ASN A 25 11.66 -36.43 15.81
C ASN A 25 11.10 -36.01 14.44
N PRO A 26 9.93 -35.35 14.35
CA PRO A 26 9.50 -34.69 13.11
C PRO A 26 10.57 -33.74 12.56
N THR A 27 10.57 -33.55 11.25
CA THR A 27 11.42 -32.54 10.57
C THR A 27 10.78 -31.15 10.54
N SER A 28 9.45 -31.10 10.61
CA SER A 28 8.67 -29.86 10.60
C SER A 28 7.39 -29.95 11.44
N THR A 29 6.96 -28.82 11.99
CA THR A 29 5.67 -28.64 12.66
C THR A 29 4.93 -27.47 12.02
N ASN A 30 3.80 -27.76 11.37
CA ASN A 30 2.95 -26.76 10.75
C ASN A 30 1.74 -26.50 11.65
N VAL A 31 1.49 -25.23 11.99
CA VAL A 31 0.40 -24.80 12.88
C VAL A 31 -0.39 -23.72 12.17
N TYR A 32 -1.52 -24.10 11.61
CA TYR A 32 -2.31 -23.25 10.72
C TYR A 32 -3.77 -23.18 11.14
N ASN A 33 -4.39 -22.01 11.00
CA ASN A 33 -5.84 -21.82 11.17
C ASN A 33 -6.35 -22.40 12.51
N ASN A 34 -5.68 -22.12 13.63
CA ASN A 34 -6.11 -22.59 14.95
C ASN A 34 -6.67 -21.43 15.78
N SER A 35 -7.73 -21.69 16.55
CA SER A 35 -8.17 -20.81 17.64
C SER A 35 -7.88 -21.48 18.99
N VAL A 36 -7.00 -20.87 19.78
CA VAL A 36 -6.60 -21.33 21.11
C VAL A 36 -6.91 -20.24 22.13
N LEU A 37 -7.78 -20.57 23.08
CA LEU A 37 -8.09 -19.73 24.22
C LEU A 37 -7.58 -20.38 25.52
N ILE A 38 -6.81 -19.63 26.30
CA ILE A 38 -6.49 -19.96 27.69
C ILE A 38 -7.07 -18.86 28.58
N GLU A 39 -7.76 -19.27 29.63
CA GLU A 39 -8.47 -18.39 30.56
C GLU A 39 -8.37 -18.89 32.02
N GLY A 40 -9.16 -18.26 32.90
CA GLY A 40 -9.16 -18.50 34.35
C GLY A 40 -8.21 -17.58 35.13
N THR A 41 -8.33 -17.63 36.46
CA THR A 41 -7.59 -16.74 37.37
C THR A 41 -6.99 -17.55 38.51
N ALA A 42 -5.67 -17.75 38.50
CA ALA A 42 -4.98 -18.46 39.57
C ALA A 42 -5.04 -17.66 40.88
N SER A 43 -5.42 -18.29 41.99
CA SER A 43 -5.48 -17.62 43.29
C SER A 43 -4.09 -17.36 43.90
N ALA A 44 -3.09 -18.19 43.58
CA ALA A 44 -1.70 -18.07 44.01
C ALA A 44 -0.78 -18.93 43.12
N GLY A 45 0.54 -18.77 43.26
CA GLY A 45 1.57 -19.55 42.56
C GLY A 45 2.11 -18.88 41.30
N ALA A 46 3.09 -19.53 40.66
CA ALA A 46 3.91 -18.93 39.59
C ALA A 46 3.98 -19.76 38.31
N LEU A 47 3.13 -20.78 38.13
CA LEU A 47 3.21 -21.61 36.92
C LEU A 47 2.75 -20.80 35.69
N PRO A 48 3.51 -20.87 34.58
CA PRO A 48 3.21 -20.14 33.36
C PRO A 48 2.12 -20.84 32.54
N SER A 49 1.60 -20.17 31.52
CA SER A 49 0.74 -20.82 30.50
C SER A 49 1.04 -20.30 29.10
N PHE A 50 0.70 -21.09 28.07
CA PHE A 50 1.11 -20.84 26.69
C PHE A 50 0.01 -21.24 25.70
N ALA A 51 -0.50 -20.32 24.88
CA ALA A 51 -1.41 -20.72 23.81
C ALA A 51 -0.66 -21.56 22.75
N PHE A 52 0.54 -21.14 22.34
CA PHE A 52 1.50 -21.97 21.62
C PHE A 52 2.84 -22.04 22.35
N MET A 53 3.40 -23.25 22.46
CA MET A 53 4.69 -23.49 23.08
C MET A 53 5.57 -24.39 22.22
N ARG A 54 6.72 -23.86 21.78
CA ARG A 54 7.84 -24.62 21.21
C ARG A 54 8.98 -24.69 22.23
N SER A 55 8.92 -25.68 23.12
CA SER A 55 9.97 -25.97 24.13
C SER A 55 9.72 -27.34 24.76
N ILE A 56 10.68 -27.87 25.52
CA ILE A 56 10.57 -29.16 26.23
C ILE A 56 10.59 -29.08 27.76
N TYR A 57 10.38 -27.90 28.37
CA TYR A 57 10.44 -27.62 29.83
C TYR A 57 11.74 -27.99 30.55
N ILE A 58 12.63 -28.76 29.94
CA ILE A 58 13.96 -29.11 30.43
C ILE A 58 15.01 -28.24 29.71
N THR A 59 16.16 -28.05 30.37
CA THR A 59 17.35 -27.42 29.80
C THR A 59 17.88 -28.24 28.63
N ALA A 60 17.42 -27.92 27.43
CA ALA A 60 17.81 -28.62 26.21
C ALA A 60 18.50 -27.70 25.21
N ILE A 61 19.39 -28.32 24.44
CA ILE A 61 20.04 -27.80 23.24
C ILE A 61 18.93 -27.38 22.25
N ALA A 62 19.25 -26.38 21.40
CA ALA A 62 18.43 -25.88 20.30
C ALA A 62 17.43 -26.90 19.72
N ASN A 63 16.13 -26.60 19.78
CA ASN A 63 15.12 -27.33 19.02
C ASN A 63 15.40 -27.10 17.53
N THR A 64 15.65 -28.16 16.77
CA THR A 64 16.01 -28.06 15.35
C THR A 64 14.85 -28.29 14.39
N VAL A 65 13.69 -28.71 14.91
CA VAL A 65 12.50 -28.95 14.11
C VAL A 65 11.99 -27.62 13.57
N THR A 66 11.82 -27.57 12.25
CA THR A 66 11.32 -26.37 11.57
C THR A 66 9.87 -26.11 11.96
N VAL A 67 9.49 -24.85 12.15
CA VAL A 67 8.10 -24.49 12.41
C VAL A 67 7.58 -23.52 11.36
N ASP A 68 6.30 -23.64 11.06
CA ASP A 68 5.55 -22.66 10.30
C ASP A 68 4.18 -22.43 10.97
N VAL A 69 3.96 -21.21 11.46
CA VAL A 69 2.88 -20.86 12.39
C VAL A 69 2.10 -19.68 11.82
N LYS A 70 0.98 -19.95 11.14
CA LYS A 70 0.24 -18.92 10.39
C LYS A 70 -1.26 -18.95 10.63
N ASN A 71 -1.91 -17.81 10.50
CA ASN A 71 -3.37 -17.68 10.59
C ASN A 71 -3.97 -18.21 11.91
N ASN A 72 -3.26 -18.14 13.03
CA ASN A 72 -3.76 -18.64 14.30
C ASN A 72 -4.25 -17.50 15.20
N ILE A 73 -5.29 -17.75 15.96
CA ILE A 73 -5.65 -16.99 17.15
C ILE A 73 -5.04 -17.67 18.38
N PHE A 74 -4.03 -17.04 18.97
CA PHE A 74 -3.45 -17.43 20.24
C PHE A 74 -3.82 -16.40 21.30
N GLN A 75 -4.85 -16.71 22.07
CA GLN A 75 -5.36 -15.86 23.14
C GLN A 75 -5.11 -16.48 24.50
N ASN A 76 -4.23 -15.85 25.28
CA ASN A 76 -3.98 -16.21 26.66
C ASN A 76 -4.42 -15.07 27.60
N SER A 77 -5.65 -15.21 28.07
CA SER A 77 -6.30 -14.29 29.02
C SER A 77 -6.15 -14.72 30.49
N ARG A 78 -5.37 -15.77 30.75
CA ARG A 78 -5.13 -16.25 32.12
C ARG A 78 -4.51 -15.15 32.97
N SER A 79 -4.95 -15.07 34.23
CA SER A 79 -4.55 -14.03 35.18
C SER A 79 -4.32 -14.60 36.59
N GLY A 80 -3.94 -13.73 37.53
CA GLY A 80 -3.75 -14.08 38.94
C GLY A 80 -2.41 -14.78 39.23
N GLY A 81 -2.08 -14.97 40.51
CA GLY A 81 -0.76 -15.42 40.93
C GLY A 81 0.38 -14.50 40.47
N THR A 82 1.59 -15.05 40.34
CA THR A 82 2.80 -14.39 39.82
C THR A 82 3.34 -15.04 38.55
N GLY A 83 2.59 -15.98 37.96
CA GLY A 83 2.95 -16.67 36.73
C GLY A 83 2.87 -15.75 35.52
N GLN A 84 3.66 -16.05 34.49
CA GLN A 84 3.60 -15.35 33.20
C GLN A 84 2.78 -16.15 32.19
N HIS A 85 1.90 -15.47 31.47
CA HIS A 85 0.93 -16.09 30.58
C HIS A 85 1.15 -15.57 29.16
N PHE A 86 1.56 -16.47 28.26
CA PHE A 86 2.05 -16.13 26.92
C PHE A 86 1.09 -16.55 25.83
N ALA A 87 1.00 -15.75 24.77
CA ALA A 87 0.36 -16.15 23.52
C ALA A 87 1.26 -17.15 22.77
N ILE A 88 2.55 -16.84 22.66
CA ILE A 88 3.51 -17.63 21.89
C ILE A 88 4.83 -17.78 22.62
N CYS A 89 5.49 -18.93 22.47
CA CYS A 89 6.76 -19.18 23.11
C CYS A 89 7.69 -20.03 22.24
N ASN A 90 8.96 -19.62 22.20
CA ASN A 90 10.09 -20.43 21.77
C ASN A 90 11.11 -20.53 22.93
N GLY A 91 11.45 -21.75 23.35
CA GLY A 91 12.54 -21.98 24.31
C GLY A 91 12.29 -21.58 25.76
N PHE A 92 11.05 -21.71 26.29
CA PHE A 92 10.80 -21.53 27.73
C PHE A 92 11.73 -22.41 28.57
N ASN A 93 12.38 -21.85 29.61
CA ASN A 93 13.39 -22.51 30.45
C ASN A 93 14.64 -23.04 29.72
N ALA A 94 14.88 -22.64 28.47
CA ALA A 94 16.15 -22.93 27.80
C ALA A 94 17.28 -22.05 28.35
N THR A 95 18.49 -22.60 28.46
CA THR A 95 19.68 -21.80 28.82
C THR A 95 20.02 -20.87 27.64
N PRO A 96 20.17 -19.55 27.86
CA PRO A 96 20.58 -18.63 26.80
C PRO A 96 21.93 -19.05 26.17
N PRO A 97 22.10 -18.90 24.84
CA PRO A 97 21.14 -18.31 23.89
C PRO A 97 20.05 -19.28 23.45
N VAL A 98 18.80 -18.79 23.37
CA VAL A 98 17.70 -19.53 22.73
C VAL A 98 17.89 -19.51 21.21
N SER A 99 17.92 -20.70 20.62
CA SER A 99 18.29 -20.87 19.22
C SER A 99 17.18 -20.48 18.24
N ALA A 100 17.57 -19.75 17.19
CA ALA A 100 16.75 -19.52 16.00
C ALA A 100 16.75 -20.72 15.03
N VAL A 101 17.50 -21.78 15.32
CA VAL A 101 17.46 -23.00 14.49
C VAL A 101 16.04 -23.57 14.51
N GLY A 102 15.54 -23.93 13.32
CA GLY A 102 14.15 -24.36 13.14
C GLY A 102 13.11 -23.24 13.24
N TRP A 103 13.51 -21.98 13.43
CA TRP A 103 12.63 -20.81 13.38
C TRP A 103 13.18 -19.81 12.37
N ALA A 104 12.86 -20.02 11.08
CA ALA A 104 13.29 -19.11 10.02
C ALA A 104 12.62 -17.73 10.14
N ALA A 105 13.13 -16.74 9.43
CA ALA A 105 12.44 -15.46 9.29
C ALA A 105 11.02 -15.69 8.71
N ASN A 106 10.02 -15.03 9.29
CA ASN A 106 8.60 -15.22 8.99
C ASN A 106 8.09 -16.67 9.19
N ALA A 107 8.74 -17.47 10.04
CA ALA A 107 8.21 -18.76 10.48
C ALA A 107 6.91 -18.62 11.29
N SER A 108 6.62 -17.42 11.80
CA SER A 108 5.32 -17.05 12.36
C SER A 108 4.81 -15.80 11.66
N ASN A 109 3.57 -15.78 11.14
CA ASN A 109 2.96 -14.57 10.60
C ASN A 109 1.44 -14.66 10.49
N ASN A 110 0.76 -13.51 10.35
CA ASN A 110 -0.71 -13.44 10.20
C ASN A 110 -1.45 -14.11 11.37
N ASN A 111 -0.93 -13.97 12.59
CA ASN A 111 -1.55 -14.51 13.81
C ASN A 111 -2.18 -13.38 14.63
N VAL A 112 -3.18 -13.72 15.45
CA VAL A 112 -3.56 -12.92 16.61
C VAL A 112 -2.77 -13.41 17.82
N LEU A 113 -1.91 -12.57 18.37
CA LEU A 113 -1.10 -12.88 19.55
C LEU A 113 -1.59 -12.05 20.75
N ASN A 114 -2.61 -12.55 21.45
CA ASN A 114 -3.22 -11.87 22.58
C ASN A 114 -2.75 -12.44 23.92
N ALA A 115 -2.11 -11.62 24.73
CA ALA A 115 -1.83 -11.88 26.15
C ALA A 115 -1.65 -10.56 26.89
N ASN A 116 -1.15 -10.59 28.13
CA ASN A 116 -0.69 -9.36 28.77
C ASN A 116 0.41 -8.71 27.90
N SER A 117 0.39 -7.38 27.77
CA SER A 117 1.29 -6.64 26.86
C SER A 117 2.77 -6.83 27.15
N THR A 118 3.15 -7.25 28.36
CA THR A 118 4.54 -7.55 28.75
C THR A 118 4.94 -9.02 28.58
N THR A 119 3.98 -9.90 28.26
CA THR A 119 4.18 -11.34 28.12
C THR A 119 3.49 -11.88 26.86
N ILE A 120 3.54 -11.15 25.74
CA ILE A 120 2.99 -11.63 24.47
C ILE A 120 3.77 -12.85 24.00
N GLY A 121 5.09 -12.70 23.94
CA GLY A 121 6.03 -13.72 23.50
C GLY A 121 7.01 -14.11 24.60
N HIS A 122 7.58 -15.31 24.49
CA HIS A 122 8.79 -15.70 25.22
C HIS A 122 9.84 -16.24 24.26
N TRP A 123 11.04 -15.67 24.30
CA TRP A 123 12.22 -16.21 23.60
C TRP A 123 13.32 -16.53 24.60
N THR A 124 14.14 -15.55 24.97
CA THR A 124 15.10 -15.63 26.09
C THR A 124 14.48 -15.17 27.40
N SER A 125 13.56 -14.22 27.32
CA SER A 125 12.77 -13.65 28.40
C SER A 125 11.35 -13.40 27.89
N ALA A 126 10.47 -12.95 28.78
CA ALA A 126 9.20 -12.37 28.37
C ALA A 126 9.42 -11.14 27.49
N LEU A 127 8.59 -10.99 26.45
CA LEU A 127 8.66 -9.92 25.46
C LEU A 127 7.26 -9.33 25.24
N ASN A 128 7.22 -8.02 25.01
CA ASN A 128 6.05 -7.39 24.39
C ASN A 128 5.97 -7.76 22.90
N PHE A 129 4.92 -7.32 22.22
CA PHE A 129 4.70 -7.68 20.81
C PHE A 129 5.80 -7.18 19.86
N SER A 130 6.24 -5.92 19.99
CA SER A 130 7.29 -5.33 19.15
C SER A 130 8.64 -6.02 19.35
N ASP A 131 9.00 -6.32 20.60
CA ASP A 131 10.23 -7.02 20.93
C ASP A 131 10.17 -8.48 20.44
N TRP A 132 9.00 -9.12 20.51
CA TRP A 132 8.78 -10.45 19.93
C TRP A 132 9.03 -10.44 18.41
N GLN A 133 8.42 -9.51 17.67
CA GLN A 133 8.61 -9.38 16.21
C GLN A 133 10.10 -9.19 15.86
N THR A 134 10.79 -8.35 16.63
CA THR A 134 12.21 -8.07 16.43
C THR A 134 13.09 -9.30 16.71
N ASN A 135 12.88 -9.99 17.83
CA ASN A 135 13.71 -11.13 18.23
C ASN A 135 13.46 -12.38 17.38
N SER A 136 12.20 -12.60 16.97
CA SER A 136 11.80 -13.76 16.16
C SER A 136 11.96 -13.53 14.66
N VAL A 137 12.21 -12.28 14.23
CA VAL A 137 12.25 -11.87 12.81
C VAL A 137 11.00 -12.36 12.08
N SER A 138 9.84 -12.18 12.71
CA SER A 138 8.55 -12.78 12.32
C SER A 138 7.39 -11.86 12.72
N ASP A 139 6.16 -12.27 12.38
CA ASP A 139 4.91 -11.65 12.83
C ASP A 139 4.69 -10.20 12.37
N GLY A 140 5.29 -9.78 11.25
CA GLY A 140 5.12 -8.43 10.70
C GLY A 140 3.70 -8.12 10.19
N SER A 141 2.90 -9.15 9.90
CA SER A 141 1.48 -9.05 9.53
C SER A 141 0.55 -9.58 10.62
N SER A 142 1.10 -9.98 11.77
CA SER A 142 0.32 -10.40 12.93
C SER A 142 -0.20 -9.19 13.70
N ILE A 143 -1.23 -9.40 14.52
CA ILE A 143 -1.87 -8.37 15.35
C ILE A 143 -1.94 -8.82 16.81
N SER A 144 -2.03 -7.86 17.73
CA SER A 144 -2.11 -8.10 19.17
C SER A 144 -3.02 -7.07 19.84
N ALA A 145 -3.49 -7.37 21.05
CA ALA A 145 -4.43 -6.56 21.82
C ALA A 145 -5.75 -6.28 21.08
N VAL A 146 -6.18 -7.22 20.24
CA VAL A 146 -7.47 -7.16 19.54
C VAL A 146 -8.53 -7.92 20.31
N SER A 147 -9.79 -7.45 20.30
CA SER A 147 -10.90 -8.23 20.87
C SER A 147 -11.17 -9.44 19.98
N VAL A 148 -11.43 -10.61 20.57
CA VAL A 148 -11.89 -11.80 19.85
C VAL A 148 -13.16 -12.31 20.55
N PRO A 149 -14.36 -11.94 20.08
CA PRO A 149 -15.63 -12.29 20.68
C PRO A 149 -16.02 -13.71 20.28
N PHE A 150 -15.56 -14.67 21.05
CA PHE A 150 -15.98 -16.06 20.90
C PHE A 150 -17.43 -16.25 21.33
N VAL A 151 -18.19 -17.09 20.60
CA VAL A 151 -19.62 -17.33 20.86
C VAL A 151 -19.85 -17.90 22.27
N ASN A 152 -19.12 -18.95 22.67
CA ASN A 152 -19.24 -19.50 24.02
C ASN A 152 -17.98 -20.26 24.46
N THR A 153 -17.09 -19.54 25.16
CA THR A 153 -15.82 -20.09 25.65
C THR A 153 -16.00 -21.22 26.67
N ALA A 154 -17.09 -21.19 27.45
CA ALA A 154 -17.32 -22.15 28.53
C ALA A 154 -17.57 -23.57 28.05
N ILE A 155 -18.11 -23.74 26.84
CA ILE A 155 -18.29 -25.03 26.17
C ILE A 155 -17.25 -25.28 25.08
N GLY A 156 -16.31 -24.36 24.90
CA GLY A 156 -15.27 -24.44 23.87
C GLY A 156 -15.72 -24.06 22.46
N ASP A 157 -16.87 -23.40 22.32
CA ASP A 157 -17.35 -22.83 21.07
C ASP A 157 -16.60 -21.53 20.79
N LEU A 158 -15.61 -21.63 19.91
CA LEU A 158 -14.71 -20.56 19.52
C LEU A 158 -15.00 -20.03 18.10
N HIS A 159 -16.22 -20.19 17.59
CA HIS A 159 -16.67 -19.34 16.48
C HIS A 159 -16.58 -17.88 16.90
N VAL A 160 -16.31 -17.01 15.92
CA VAL A 160 -16.09 -15.59 16.10
C VAL A 160 -17.34 -14.83 15.69
N ASN A 161 -17.81 -13.90 16.53
CA ASN A 161 -19.01 -13.10 16.24
C ASN A 161 -18.75 -11.60 16.43
N PHE A 162 -18.38 -10.92 15.34
CA PHE A 162 -18.18 -9.47 15.33
C PHE A 162 -19.40 -8.65 14.90
N GLY A 163 -20.47 -9.32 14.45
CA GLY A 163 -21.54 -8.65 13.72
C GLY A 163 -20.96 -7.82 12.57
N VAL A 164 -21.20 -6.51 12.59
CA VAL A 164 -20.74 -5.56 11.57
C VAL A 164 -19.51 -4.72 11.98
N THR A 165 -18.81 -5.12 13.04
CA THR A 165 -17.61 -4.39 13.50
C THR A 165 -16.42 -4.75 12.61
N PRO A 166 -15.75 -3.78 11.95
CA PRO A 166 -14.55 -4.08 11.16
C PRO A 166 -13.40 -4.60 12.01
N THR A 167 -12.72 -5.65 11.57
CA THR A 167 -11.57 -6.21 12.30
C THR A 167 -10.46 -6.70 11.37
N GLY A 168 -9.25 -6.84 11.91
CA GLY A 168 -8.15 -7.51 11.20
C GLY A 168 -8.20 -9.03 11.28
N LEU A 169 -9.23 -9.63 11.88
CA LEU A 169 -9.42 -11.09 11.86
C LEU A 169 -10.06 -11.51 10.54
N GLU A 170 -11.05 -10.75 10.10
CA GLU A 170 -11.70 -10.90 8.79
C GLU A 170 -10.71 -10.58 7.67
N SER A 171 -10.49 -11.52 6.74
CA SER A 171 -9.55 -11.39 5.62
C SER A 171 -8.13 -10.96 6.02
N GLY A 172 -7.70 -11.26 7.25
CA GLY A 172 -6.37 -10.97 7.79
C GLY A 172 -5.35 -12.10 7.62
N GLY A 173 -5.82 -13.30 7.28
CA GLY A 173 -5.02 -14.49 7.03
C GLY A 173 -4.47 -14.55 5.61
N ILE A 174 -3.64 -15.55 5.35
CA ILE A 174 -3.12 -15.88 4.02
C ILE A 174 -3.63 -17.22 3.52
N SER A 175 -3.64 -17.43 2.21
CA SER A 175 -3.97 -18.75 1.67
C SER A 175 -2.87 -19.77 1.99
N ILE A 176 -3.28 -20.94 2.47
CA ILE A 176 -2.40 -22.07 2.78
C ILE A 176 -2.76 -23.22 1.86
N VAL A 177 -1.79 -23.69 1.08
CA VAL A 177 -2.01 -24.72 0.06
C VAL A 177 -2.58 -25.99 0.69
N GLY A 178 -3.73 -26.43 0.18
CA GLY A 178 -4.41 -27.64 0.63
C GLY A 178 -5.35 -27.46 1.82
N LEU A 179 -5.47 -26.24 2.38
CA LEU A 179 -6.42 -25.91 3.45
C LEU A 179 -7.47 -24.92 2.93
N THR A 180 -8.44 -25.44 2.17
CA THR A 180 -9.50 -24.65 1.50
C THR A 180 -10.79 -24.55 2.29
N ASN A 181 -10.90 -25.29 3.40
CA ASN A 181 -12.06 -25.28 4.26
C ASN A 181 -11.59 -25.17 5.71
N ASP A 182 -12.44 -24.61 6.55
CA ASP A 182 -12.22 -24.54 7.97
C ASP A 182 -12.67 -25.81 8.71
N TYR A 183 -12.91 -25.72 10.02
CA TYR A 183 -13.13 -26.88 10.87
C TYR A 183 -14.56 -27.47 10.78
N ASP A 184 -15.56 -26.68 10.41
CA ASP A 184 -16.95 -27.12 10.21
C ASP A 184 -17.40 -27.07 8.74
N ASN A 185 -16.42 -26.88 7.84
CA ASN A 185 -16.43 -27.03 6.38
C ASN A 185 -16.82 -25.79 5.58
N ASP A 186 -16.80 -24.62 6.20
CA ASP A 186 -16.92 -23.36 5.45
C ASP A 186 -15.68 -23.13 4.58
N VAL A 187 -15.92 -22.59 3.38
CA VAL A 187 -14.89 -22.39 2.35
C VAL A 187 -14.05 -21.19 2.70
N ARG A 188 -12.73 -21.28 2.46
CA ARG A 188 -11.79 -20.16 2.59
C ARG A 188 -11.32 -19.66 1.22
N PRO A 189 -11.38 -18.35 0.91
CA PRO A 189 -11.88 -17.28 1.76
C PRO A 189 -13.42 -17.12 1.73
N GLY A 190 -14.00 -16.72 2.86
CA GLY A 190 -15.40 -16.37 3.08
C GLY A 190 -16.37 -17.55 3.02
N PRO A 191 -17.20 -17.79 4.06
CA PRO A 191 -18.28 -18.76 3.95
C PRO A 191 -19.15 -18.46 2.74
N ALA A 192 -19.64 -19.51 2.08
CA ALA A 192 -20.43 -19.31 0.87
C ALA A 192 -21.67 -18.45 1.16
N GLY A 193 -21.71 -17.25 0.57
CA GLY A 193 -22.80 -16.30 0.78
C GLY A 193 -22.47 -15.11 1.69
N SER A 194 -21.20 -14.85 2.00
CA SER A 194 -20.76 -13.63 2.70
C SER A 194 -21.38 -12.36 2.11
N VAL A 195 -21.93 -11.50 2.99
CA VAL A 195 -22.58 -10.24 2.62
C VAL A 195 -21.97 -9.01 3.31
N ASN A 196 -21.11 -9.20 4.31
CA ASN A 196 -20.58 -8.09 5.13
C ASN A 196 -19.30 -7.47 4.55
N GLY A 197 -18.96 -7.78 3.29
CA GLY A 197 -17.76 -7.27 2.63
C GLY A 197 -16.47 -7.88 3.15
N GLY A 198 -16.55 -9.02 3.85
CA GLY A 198 -15.46 -9.95 4.09
C GLY A 198 -15.24 -10.93 2.93
N GLY A 199 -14.35 -11.91 3.11
CA GLY A 199 -14.08 -13.00 2.16
C GLY A 199 -13.14 -12.65 1.00
N PHE A 200 -12.35 -11.56 1.12
CA PHE A 200 -11.32 -11.24 0.13
C PHE A 200 -10.07 -12.11 0.30
N PHE A 201 -9.74 -12.43 1.55
CA PHE A 201 -8.66 -13.31 1.95
C PHE A 201 -9.15 -14.23 3.07
N HIS A 202 -8.34 -15.22 3.45
CA HIS A 202 -8.72 -16.16 4.51
C HIS A 202 -8.78 -15.42 5.85
N ASP A 203 -9.59 -15.89 6.77
CA ASP A 203 -9.63 -15.34 8.12
C ASP A 203 -8.48 -15.84 8.99
N ILE A 204 -8.12 -15.04 10.00
CA ILE A 204 -7.22 -15.49 11.06
C ILE A 204 -8.02 -16.31 12.07
N GLY A 205 -7.62 -17.56 12.30
CA GLY A 205 -8.23 -18.46 13.29
C GLY A 205 -8.78 -19.73 12.67
N ALA A 206 -9.40 -20.55 13.51
CA ALA A 206 -10.04 -21.81 13.10
C ALA A 206 -11.38 -21.62 12.39
N ASP A 207 -12.06 -20.51 12.65
CA ASP A 207 -13.34 -20.14 12.06
C ASP A 207 -13.08 -19.37 10.77
N GLU A 208 -13.80 -19.67 9.70
CA GLU A 208 -13.99 -18.75 8.58
C GLU A 208 -15.38 -18.15 8.71
N PHE A 209 -15.49 -16.82 8.78
CA PHE A 209 -16.74 -16.14 9.15
C PHE A 209 -17.08 -15.02 8.15
N ASP A 210 -18.32 -14.53 8.19
CA ASP A 210 -18.74 -13.38 7.38
C ASP A 210 -18.65 -12.09 8.21
N GLY A 211 -17.44 -11.54 8.33
CA GLY A 211 -17.15 -10.30 9.01
C GLY A 211 -17.09 -9.08 8.09
N VAL A 212 -16.83 -7.91 8.70
CA VAL A 212 -16.47 -6.70 7.96
C VAL A 212 -14.94 -6.55 7.98
N TYR A 213 -14.34 -6.40 6.81
CA TYR A 213 -12.90 -6.18 6.67
C TYR A 213 -12.47 -4.83 7.26
N LEU A 214 -11.42 -4.82 8.09
CA LEU A 214 -10.77 -3.59 8.52
C LEU A 214 -9.81 -3.09 7.43
N ASP A 215 -10.32 -2.20 6.60
CA ASP A 215 -9.50 -1.53 5.59
C ASP A 215 -8.71 -0.36 6.20
N LEU A 216 -7.40 -0.39 6.02
CA LEU A 216 -6.46 0.66 6.42
C LEU A 216 -5.71 1.27 5.23
N MET A 217 -6.00 0.79 4.03
CA MET A 217 -5.36 1.24 2.81
C MET A 217 -6.15 2.40 2.23
N LYS A 218 -5.44 3.43 1.78
CA LYS A 218 -6.05 4.56 1.07
C LYS A 218 -6.21 4.22 -0.42
N PRO A 219 -7.17 4.87 -1.12
CA PRO A 219 -7.34 4.66 -2.55
C PRO A 219 -6.07 4.92 -3.36
N THR A 220 -5.82 4.04 -4.31
CA THR A 220 -4.79 4.25 -5.34
C THR A 220 -5.36 5.15 -6.43
N ILE A 221 -4.73 6.31 -6.65
CA ILE A 221 -5.13 7.29 -7.67
C ILE A 221 -4.08 7.30 -8.77
N THR A 222 -4.51 7.11 -10.02
CA THR A 222 -3.64 7.17 -11.20
C THR A 222 -4.29 7.96 -12.34
N TYR A 223 -3.50 8.80 -13.01
CA TYR A 223 -3.89 9.49 -14.23
C TYR A 223 -2.63 9.86 -15.03
N VAL A 224 -2.81 10.15 -16.31
CA VAL A 224 -1.75 10.75 -17.14
C VAL A 224 -1.84 12.27 -16.97
N PRO A 225 -0.82 12.94 -16.40
CA PRO A 225 -0.87 14.39 -16.28
C PRO A 225 -0.99 15.06 -17.64
N PHE A 226 -1.77 16.13 -17.72
CA PHE A 226 -1.84 16.92 -18.93
C PHE A 226 -0.48 17.52 -19.31
N SER A 227 -0.20 17.50 -20.62
CA SER A 227 0.78 18.39 -21.23
C SER A 227 0.19 19.80 -21.43
N PHE A 228 1.03 20.72 -21.88
CA PHE A 228 0.64 22.09 -22.23
C PHE A 228 -0.50 22.14 -23.26
N THR A 229 -1.15 23.29 -23.36
CA THR A 229 -2.20 23.56 -24.34
C THR A 229 -2.29 25.05 -24.65
N CYS A 230 -2.81 25.45 -25.80
CA CYS A 230 -3.21 26.82 -26.09
C CYS A 230 -4.70 27.06 -25.84
N ALA A 231 -5.46 26.02 -25.52
CA ALA A 231 -6.88 26.14 -25.23
C ALA A 231 -7.10 26.84 -23.89
N THR A 232 -7.98 27.84 -23.89
CA THR A 232 -8.37 28.61 -22.70
C THR A 232 -9.70 28.15 -22.10
N THR A 233 -10.25 27.06 -22.64
CA THR A 233 -11.46 26.42 -22.13
C THR A 233 -11.11 25.36 -21.09
N ALA A 234 -12.09 25.02 -20.25
CA ALA A 234 -11.93 23.92 -19.30
C ALA A 234 -11.58 22.61 -20.02
N ARG A 235 -10.81 21.76 -19.33
CA ARG A 235 -10.37 20.44 -19.79
C ARG A 235 -10.94 19.36 -18.87
N THR A 236 -11.12 18.16 -19.41
CA THR A 236 -11.60 17.01 -18.66
C THR A 236 -10.48 15.99 -18.48
N LEU A 237 -10.08 15.76 -17.22
CA LEU A 237 -9.15 14.70 -16.83
C LEU A 237 -9.94 13.45 -16.44
N ILE A 238 -9.49 12.29 -16.88
CA ILE A 238 -9.99 11.00 -16.41
C ILE A 238 -8.91 10.37 -15.54
N ALA A 239 -9.27 10.00 -14.32
CA ALA A 239 -8.40 9.26 -13.40
C ALA A 239 -9.00 7.89 -13.09
N THR A 240 -8.12 6.90 -12.91
CA THR A 240 -8.48 5.59 -12.34
C THR A 240 -8.17 5.63 -10.85
N ILE A 241 -9.20 5.44 -10.04
CA ILE A 241 -9.18 5.49 -8.58
C ILE A 241 -9.79 4.21 -8.06
N THR A 242 -8.98 3.37 -7.43
CA THR A 242 -9.37 2.03 -6.99
C THR A 242 -8.96 1.80 -5.55
N ASP A 243 -9.80 1.06 -4.85
CA ASP A 243 -9.58 0.63 -3.48
C ASP A 243 -10.33 -0.70 -3.26
N LEU A 244 -9.89 -1.52 -2.30
CA LEU A 244 -10.50 -2.81 -2.01
C LEU A 244 -11.89 -2.65 -1.40
N SER A 245 -12.08 -1.70 -0.47
CA SER A 245 -13.41 -1.37 0.07
C SER A 245 -14.26 -0.53 -0.89
N GLY A 246 -13.73 -0.27 -2.09
CA GLY A 246 -14.38 0.54 -3.11
C GLY A 246 -14.13 2.04 -2.93
N VAL A 247 -14.63 2.82 -3.88
CA VAL A 247 -14.52 4.29 -3.87
C VAL A 247 -15.92 4.86 -4.10
N PRO A 248 -16.34 5.92 -3.39
CA PRO A 248 -17.70 6.45 -3.52
C PRO A 248 -18.02 6.89 -4.94
N ILE A 249 -19.18 6.45 -5.46
CA ILE A 249 -19.67 6.78 -6.81
C ILE A 249 -20.71 7.90 -6.84
N ALA A 250 -21.14 8.39 -5.67
CA ALA A 250 -22.10 9.46 -5.50
C ALA A 250 -21.96 10.13 -4.11
N GLY A 251 -22.58 11.29 -3.93
CA GLY A 251 -22.63 12.00 -2.64
C GLY A 251 -21.33 12.72 -2.29
N LEU A 252 -21.19 13.10 -1.02
CA LEU A 252 -20.07 13.90 -0.53
C LEU A 252 -18.72 13.17 -0.59
N GLY A 253 -18.73 11.84 -0.65
CA GLY A 253 -17.52 11.02 -0.70
C GLY A 253 -16.84 10.95 -2.07
N LEU A 254 -17.46 11.51 -3.11
CA LEU A 254 -16.89 11.51 -4.46
C LEU A 254 -15.46 12.08 -4.45
N PRO A 255 -14.52 11.49 -5.20
CA PRO A 255 -13.20 12.07 -5.41
C PRO A 255 -13.27 13.54 -5.84
N VAL A 256 -12.32 14.36 -5.38
CA VAL A 256 -12.28 15.79 -5.67
C VAL A 256 -10.92 16.17 -6.26
N LEU A 257 -10.94 16.83 -7.41
CA LEU A 257 -9.76 17.48 -7.98
C LEU A 257 -9.68 18.91 -7.47
N TYR A 258 -8.55 19.27 -6.86
CA TYR A 258 -8.26 20.64 -6.45
C TYR A 258 -7.27 21.24 -7.44
N TRP A 259 -7.61 22.40 -7.99
CA TRP A 259 -6.77 23.08 -8.98
C TRP A 259 -6.67 24.58 -8.73
N ARG A 260 -5.60 25.22 -9.22
CA ARG A 260 -5.39 26.67 -9.15
C ARG A 260 -4.71 27.19 -10.41
N ILE A 261 -4.89 28.49 -10.65
CA ILE A 261 -4.17 29.25 -11.68
C ILE A 261 -3.01 29.97 -11.00
N ASN A 262 -1.79 29.78 -11.50
CA ASN A 262 -0.56 30.36 -10.97
C ASN A 262 -0.45 30.12 -9.44
N ALA A 263 -0.20 31.17 -8.66
CA ALA A 263 -0.12 31.13 -7.21
C ALA A 263 -1.48 31.37 -6.50
N GLY A 264 -2.59 31.26 -7.22
CA GLY A 264 -3.94 31.47 -6.67
C GLY A 264 -4.39 30.42 -5.66
N LEU A 265 -5.62 30.59 -5.16
CA LEU A 265 -6.26 29.61 -4.28
C LEU A 265 -6.70 28.37 -5.05
N TYR A 266 -6.67 27.21 -4.37
CA TYR A 266 -7.20 25.98 -4.92
C TYR A 266 -8.74 26.02 -4.93
N THR A 267 -9.30 25.69 -6.09
CA THR A 267 -10.73 25.52 -6.35
C THR A 267 -11.03 24.03 -6.51
N ALA A 268 -12.14 23.57 -5.95
CA ALA A 268 -12.57 22.18 -6.06
C ALA A 268 -13.34 21.91 -7.36
N ALA A 269 -13.11 20.75 -7.95
CA ALA A 269 -13.89 20.15 -9.01
C ALA A 269 -14.23 18.71 -8.59
N THR A 270 -15.47 18.48 -8.17
CA THR A 270 -15.93 17.15 -7.77
C THR A 270 -16.00 16.21 -8.98
N GLY A 271 -15.48 15.00 -8.82
CA GLY A 271 -15.46 13.98 -9.86
C GLY A 271 -16.85 13.44 -10.15
N THR A 272 -17.06 12.99 -11.38
CA THR A 272 -18.22 12.19 -11.77
C THR A 272 -17.76 10.76 -12.03
N SER A 273 -18.40 9.77 -11.41
CA SER A 273 -18.07 8.36 -11.64
C SER A 273 -18.50 7.95 -13.06
N LEU A 274 -17.58 7.28 -13.75
CA LEU A 274 -17.83 6.64 -15.05
C LEU A 274 -18.02 5.11 -14.93
N GLY A 275 -18.02 4.59 -13.69
CA GLY A 275 -17.96 3.16 -13.41
C GLY A 275 -16.53 2.59 -13.46
N SER A 276 -16.36 1.35 -13.00
CA SER A 276 -15.09 0.60 -13.03
C SER A 276 -13.87 1.37 -12.48
N GLY A 277 -14.08 2.14 -11.40
CA GLY A 277 -13.02 2.94 -10.77
C GLY A 277 -12.59 4.18 -11.56
N GLN A 278 -13.25 4.54 -12.67
CA GLN A 278 -12.92 5.75 -13.43
C GLN A 278 -13.75 6.96 -13.00
N TYR A 279 -13.10 8.11 -12.89
CA TYR A 279 -13.71 9.39 -12.52
C TYR A 279 -13.27 10.50 -13.47
N SER A 280 -14.22 11.28 -13.95
CA SER A 280 -13.96 12.46 -14.78
C SER A 280 -14.02 13.75 -13.96
N PHE A 281 -13.08 14.65 -14.20
CA PHE A 281 -12.98 15.96 -13.55
C PHE A 281 -12.85 17.05 -14.62
N THR A 282 -13.71 18.06 -14.59
CA THR A 282 -13.64 19.21 -15.52
C THR A 282 -13.18 20.45 -14.79
N PHE A 283 -12.06 21.04 -15.22
CA PHE A 283 -11.42 22.17 -14.54
C PHE A 283 -10.60 23.05 -15.51
N GLY A 284 -10.04 24.16 -15.02
CA GLY A 284 -9.23 25.06 -15.84
C GLY A 284 -10.03 26.13 -16.60
N ALA A 285 -11.27 26.41 -16.20
CA ALA A 285 -12.02 27.53 -16.74
C ALA A 285 -11.41 28.88 -16.31
N GLY A 286 -11.44 29.88 -17.19
CA GLY A 286 -10.98 31.24 -16.87
C GLY A 286 -9.45 31.43 -16.97
N VAL A 287 -8.73 30.47 -17.53
CA VAL A 287 -7.29 30.57 -17.79
C VAL A 287 -7.00 31.46 -19.01
N GLY A 288 -5.92 32.22 -18.96
CA GLY A 288 -5.36 32.99 -20.06
C GLY A 288 -4.06 32.38 -20.59
N VAL A 289 -3.61 32.85 -21.75
CA VAL A 289 -2.30 32.48 -22.31
C VAL A 289 -1.18 32.93 -21.37
N GLY A 290 -0.26 32.02 -21.06
CA GLY A 290 0.85 32.24 -20.12
C GLY A 290 0.57 31.74 -18.69
N ASP A 291 -0.67 31.40 -18.36
CA ASP A 291 -1.00 30.83 -17.05
C ASP A 291 -0.43 29.42 -16.86
N VAL A 292 -0.20 29.04 -15.61
CA VAL A 292 0.11 27.66 -15.22
C VAL A 292 -1.01 27.13 -14.34
N VAL A 293 -1.64 26.04 -14.76
CA VAL A 293 -2.63 25.34 -13.94
C VAL A 293 -1.92 24.27 -13.12
N SER A 294 -2.06 24.32 -11.79
CA SER A 294 -1.57 23.27 -10.87
C SER A 294 -2.74 22.54 -10.26
N TYR A 295 -2.67 21.21 -10.14
CA TYR A 295 -3.77 20.39 -9.63
C TYR A 295 -3.30 19.09 -8.96
N TYR A 296 -4.18 18.54 -8.12
CA TYR A 296 -4.07 17.23 -7.50
C TYR A 296 -5.46 16.67 -7.25
N ILE A 297 -5.56 15.35 -7.06
CA ILE A 297 -6.83 14.68 -6.72
C ILE A 297 -6.72 14.19 -5.28
N VAL A 298 -7.81 14.32 -4.52
CA VAL A 298 -8.02 13.66 -3.21
C VAL A 298 -9.20 12.71 -3.35
N ALA A 299 -9.06 11.50 -2.81
CA ALA A 299 -10.12 10.51 -2.78
C ALA A 299 -10.18 9.85 -1.41
N GLN A 300 -11.35 9.34 -1.07
CA GLN A 300 -11.56 8.46 0.08
C GLN A 300 -12.08 7.11 -0.41
N ASP A 301 -11.90 6.07 0.38
CA ASP A 301 -12.43 4.73 0.12
C ASP A 301 -13.87 4.55 0.67
N GLY A 302 -14.37 3.31 0.63
CA GLY A 302 -15.65 2.89 1.16
C GLY A 302 -15.58 2.30 2.58
N ALA A 303 -14.45 2.41 3.26
CA ALA A 303 -14.24 1.83 4.58
C ALA A 303 -15.15 2.49 5.64
N GLY A 304 -15.47 1.75 6.71
CA GLY A 304 -16.32 2.26 7.81
C GLY A 304 -15.75 3.51 8.48
N THR A 305 -14.43 3.60 8.60
CA THR A 305 -13.70 4.86 8.80
C THR A 305 -12.89 5.10 7.54
N ALA A 306 -13.28 6.10 6.74
CA ALA A 306 -12.72 6.28 5.41
C ALA A 306 -11.21 6.58 5.46
N ASN A 307 -10.42 5.82 4.70
CA ASN A 307 -9.02 6.17 4.45
C ASN A 307 -8.96 7.15 3.28
N VAL A 308 -8.20 8.23 3.47
CA VAL A 308 -8.15 9.35 2.51
C VAL A 308 -6.73 9.52 2.00
N GLY A 309 -6.60 9.66 0.68
CA GLY A 309 -5.32 9.83 0.00
C GLY A 309 -5.38 10.86 -1.12
N SER A 310 -4.21 11.33 -1.56
CA SER A 310 -4.09 12.22 -2.71
C SER A 310 -3.05 11.75 -3.71
N PHE A 311 -3.19 12.21 -4.95
CA PHE A 311 -2.13 12.11 -5.95
C PHE A 311 -1.98 13.44 -6.73
N PRO A 312 -0.75 14.02 -6.77
CA PRO A 312 0.46 13.58 -6.06
C PRO A 312 0.30 13.61 -4.52
N SER A 313 1.13 12.84 -3.79
CA SER A 313 0.97 12.65 -2.34
C SER A 313 2.05 13.32 -1.48
N LEU A 314 3.22 13.65 -2.06
CA LEU A 314 4.36 14.13 -1.29
C LEU A 314 4.04 15.49 -0.64
N GLY A 315 4.24 15.57 0.68
CA GLY A 315 3.99 16.77 1.48
C GLY A 315 2.52 17.06 1.81
N ALA A 316 1.58 16.29 1.26
CA ALA A 316 0.16 16.45 1.56
C ALA A 316 -0.17 15.98 3.00
N SER A 317 -1.00 16.74 3.72
CA SER A 317 -1.42 16.39 5.08
C SER A 317 -2.75 17.03 5.48
N GLY A 318 -3.28 16.63 6.64
CA GLY A 318 -4.57 17.08 7.17
C GLY A 318 -5.74 16.63 6.30
N PHE A 319 -5.78 15.33 6.01
CA PHE A 319 -6.83 14.74 5.20
C PHE A 319 -8.18 14.77 5.92
N THR A 320 -9.24 15.00 5.17
CA THR A 320 -10.64 14.93 5.65
C THR A 320 -11.48 14.15 4.65
N ALA A 321 -12.49 13.46 5.16
CA ALA A 321 -13.49 12.75 4.37
C ALA A 321 -14.78 13.59 4.26
N ASN A 322 -15.57 13.36 3.21
CA ASN A 322 -16.90 13.96 3.00
C ASN A 322 -16.96 15.51 3.11
N PRO A 323 -16.29 16.27 2.21
CA PRO A 323 -15.61 15.78 1.01
C PRO A 323 -14.14 15.38 1.25
N PRO A 324 -13.58 14.47 0.43
CA PRO A 324 -12.15 14.21 0.38
C PRO A 324 -11.35 15.50 0.15
N ALA A 325 -10.55 15.92 1.13
CA ALA A 325 -9.73 17.13 1.04
C ALA A 325 -8.42 17.02 1.84
N VAL A 326 -7.54 18.02 1.67
CA VAL A 326 -6.30 18.20 2.46
C VAL A 326 -6.22 19.62 3.00
N SER A 327 -5.71 19.81 4.22
CA SER A 327 -5.39 21.15 4.75
C SER A 327 -4.05 21.67 4.24
N THR A 328 -3.11 20.76 3.94
CA THR A 328 -1.81 21.08 3.34
C THR A 328 -1.72 20.38 1.98
N PRO A 329 -1.72 21.14 0.86
CA PRO A 329 -1.60 20.56 -0.48
C PRO A 329 -0.25 19.85 -0.71
N PRO A 330 -0.16 18.96 -1.72
CA PRO A 330 1.10 18.37 -2.14
C PRO A 330 2.13 19.46 -2.53
N THR A 331 3.42 19.22 -2.23
CA THR A 331 4.51 20.17 -2.55
C THR A 331 4.84 20.22 -4.03
N THR A 332 4.60 19.12 -4.76
CA THR A 332 4.80 19.00 -6.21
C THR A 332 3.50 18.52 -6.87
N PRO A 333 2.47 19.39 -6.99
CA PRO A 333 1.25 19.06 -7.71
C PRO A 333 1.54 18.84 -9.21
N SER A 334 0.65 18.12 -9.88
CA SER A 334 0.69 18.05 -11.34
C SER A 334 0.40 19.43 -11.92
N SER A 335 0.99 19.76 -13.06
CA SER A 335 0.75 21.06 -13.69
C SER A 335 0.82 21.00 -15.20
N TYR A 336 0.16 21.96 -15.85
CA TYR A 336 0.32 22.22 -17.27
C TYR A 336 0.26 23.73 -17.55
N PRO A 337 1.10 24.25 -18.45
CA PRO A 337 1.02 25.64 -18.87
C PRO A 337 -0.01 25.83 -19.99
N ILE A 338 -0.60 27.03 -20.02
CA ILE A 338 -1.31 27.55 -21.18
C ILE A 338 -0.28 28.20 -22.10
N ALA A 339 0.22 27.43 -23.05
CA ALA A 339 1.30 27.82 -23.92
C ALA A 339 0.89 28.89 -24.93
N THR A 340 1.88 29.66 -25.37
CA THR A 340 1.74 30.51 -26.55
C THR A 340 1.78 29.66 -27.83
N THR A 341 1.34 30.25 -28.95
CA THR A 341 1.46 29.61 -30.27
C THR A 341 2.83 29.96 -30.88
N LEU A 342 3.47 28.98 -31.52
CA LEU A 342 4.54 29.18 -32.48
C LEU A 342 3.89 29.30 -33.87
N PRO A 343 3.84 30.50 -34.47
CA PRO A 343 3.26 30.68 -35.79
C PRO A 343 3.90 29.76 -36.84
N PHE A 344 3.11 29.31 -37.82
CA PHE A 344 3.67 28.62 -38.98
C PHE A 344 4.66 29.52 -39.71
N GLY A 345 5.73 28.94 -40.23
CA GLY A 345 6.74 29.68 -40.98
C GLY A 345 8.15 29.15 -40.86
N THR A 346 9.06 29.91 -41.44
CA THR A 346 10.49 29.64 -41.42
C THR A 346 11.16 30.52 -40.36
N TYR A 347 11.85 29.88 -39.43
CA TYR A 347 12.67 30.51 -38.41
C TYR A 347 14.13 30.23 -38.69
N THR A 348 14.96 31.26 -38.68
CA THR A 348 16.39 31.11 -38.89
C THR A 348 17.07 30.66 -37.61
N VAL A 349 18.01 29.72 -37.74
CA VAL A 349 18.78 29.17 -36.62
C VAL A 349 20.26 29.42 -36.88
N GLY A 350 21.01 29.87 -35.87
CA GLY A 350 22.42 30.24 -35.98
C GLY A 350 22.71 31.54 -35.24
N GLY A 351 23.98 31.93 -35.11
CA GLY A 351 24.42 33.05 -34.27
C GLY A 351 23.72 34.39 -34.56
N ALA A 352 23.23 34.60 -35.79
CA ALA A 352 22.44 35.76 -36.21
C ALA A 352 20.96 35.45 -36.52
N GLY A 353 20.50 34.22 -36.25
CA GLY A 353 19.13 33.76 -36.51
C GLY A 353 18.13 34.15 -35.43
N THR A 354 16.85 33.86 -35.67
CA THR A 354 15.79 33.97 -34.66
C THR A 354 16.10 33.14 -33.41
N TYR A 355 16.64 31.94 -33.61
CA TYR A 355 17.15 31.09 -32.54
C TYR A 355 18.67 30.99 -32.65
N PRO A 356 19.44 31.44 -31.63
CA PRO A 356 20.89 31.39 -31.67
C PRO A 356 21.48 29.97 -31.81
N THR A 357 20.75 28.94 -31.36
CA THR A 357 21.16 27.54 -31.39
C THR A 357 20.00 26.63 -31.80
N LEU A 358 20.32 25.43 -32.26
CA LEU A 358 19.32 24.41 -32.56
C LEU A 358 18.63 23.92 -31.29
N THR A 359 19.35 23.87 -30.15
CA THR A 359 18.75 23.61 -28.84
C THR A 359 17.65 24.63 -28.50
N ALA A 360 17.89 25.92 -28.76
CA ALA A 360 16.89 26.96 -28.49
C ALA A 360 15.65 26.81 -29.38
N ALA A 361 15.84 26.52 -30.68
CA ALA A 361 14.75 26.30 -31.62
C ALA A 361 13.89 25.07 -31.22
N ILE A 362 14.53 23.96 -30.86
CA ILE A 362 13.83 22.73 -30.43
C ILE A 362 13.10 22.97 -29.10
N ASN A 363 13.69 23.70 -28.15
CA ASN A 363 13.02 24.03 -26.89
C ASN A 363 11.76 24.88 -27.14
N GLU A 364 11.81 25.83 -28.07
CA GLU A 364 10.62 26.59 -28.45
C GLU A 364 9.54 25.68 -29.05
N TYR A 365 9.90 24.83 -30.02
CA TYR A 365 8.96 23.87 -30.61
C TYR A 365 8.33 22.95 -29.57
N ASN A 366 9.09 22.50 -28.58
CA ASN A 366 8.60 21.59 -27.55
C ASN A 366 7.70 22.26 -26.50
N THR A 367 7.62 23.60 -26.45
CA THR A 367 6.93 24.33 -25.38
C THR A 367 5.79 25.23 -25.88
N LYS A 368 5.57 25.29 -27.20
CA LYS A 368 4.54 26.13 -27.84
C LYS A 368 3.60 25.31 -28.70
N CYS A 369 2.36 25.77 -28.83
CA CYS A 369 1.39 25.11 -29.71
C CYS A 369 1.66 25.45 -31.18
N LEU A 370 1.35 24.54 -32.09
CA LEU A 370 1.58 24.74 -33.53
C LEU A 370 0.28 25.08 -34.23
N ASN A 371 0.30 26.08 -35.12
CA ASN A 371 -0.84 26.42 -35.97
C ASN A 371 -0.58 26.20 -37.49
N GLY A 372 0.49 25.46 -37.81
CA GLY A 372 0.85 25.08 -39.17
C GLY A 372 2.28 24.50 -39.23
N PRO A 373 2.85 24.29 -40.43
CA PRO A 373 4.19 23.75 -40.60
C PRO A 373 5.27 24.73 -40.10
N ILE A 374 6.29 24.18 -39.46
CA ILE A 374 7.46 24.90 -38.93
C ILE A 374 8.70 24.47 -39.70
N VAL A 375 9.49 25.45 -40.13
CA VAL A 375 10.79 25.23 -40.73
C VAL A 375 11.86 25.91 -39.88
N PHE A 376 12.84 25.14 -39.41
CA PHE A 376 14.08 25.66 -38.87
C PHE A 376 15.14 25.66 -39.97
N GLU A 377 15.51 26.86 -40.43
CA GLU A 377 16.47 27.09 -41.51
C GLU A 377 17.85 27.43 -40.93
N LEU A 378 18.82 26.53 -41.14
CA LEU A 378 20.16 26.62 -40.56
C LEU A 378 21.04 27.57 -41.38
N LEU A 379 21.44 28.71 -40.79
CA LEU A 379 22.27 29.73 -41.43
C LEU A 379 23.78 29.44 -41.35
N ASP A 380 24.23 28.79 -40.27
CA ASP A 380 25.66 28.62 -40.00
C ASP A 380 26.18 27.32 -40.61
N PRO A 381 27.45 27.28 -41.06
CA PRO A 381 28.07 26.05 -41.54
C PRO A 381 28.37 25.06 -40.41
N THR A 382 28.46 25.52 -39.16
CA THR A 382 28.82 24.70 -37.99
C THR A 382 27.98 25.07 -36.77
N TYR A 383 27.38 24.08 -36.14
CA TYR A 383 26.67 24.18 -34.87
C TYR A 383 27.37 23.31 -33.83
N THR A 384 27.70 23.90 -32.69
CA THR A 384 28.24 23.20 -31.53
C THR A 384 27.22 23.29 -30.40
N GLU A 385 26.45 22.24 -30.20
CA GLU A 385 25.40 22.15 -29.17
C GLU A 385 25.96 21.55 -27.88
N ALA A 386 25.29 21.84 -26.75
CA ALA A 386 25.76 21.43 -25.43
C ALA A 386 25.56 19.93 -25.14
N GLY A 387 24.67 19.25 -25.88
CA GLY A 387 24.34 17.85 -25.68
C GLY A 387 23.28 17.34 -26.65
N ALA A 388 22.69 16.18 -26.31
CA ALA A 388 21.62 15.59 -27.11
C ALA A 388 20.35 16.46 -27.06
N MET A 389 19.71 16.64 -28.20
CA MET A 389 18.45 17.36 -28.35
C MET A 389 17.31 16.36 -28.57
N THR A 390 16.16 16.58 -27.92
CA THR A 390 14.98 15.72 -28.03
C THR A 390 13.81 16.54 -28.55
N ILE A 391 13.19 16.08 -29.64
CA ILE A 391 11.93 16.61 -30.16
C ILE A 391 10.81 15.76 -29.55
N ILE A 392 9.82 16.40 -28.91
CA ILE A 392 8.71 15.64 -28.34
C ILE A 392 7.77 15.13 -29.44
N LYS A 393 7.01 14.07 -29.14
CA LYS A 393 5.80 13.74 -29.90
C LYS A 393 4.76 14.84 -29.68
N HIS A 394 4.86 15.88 -30.50
CA HIS A 394 4.08 17.09 -30.34
C HIS A 394 2.58 16.82 -30.62
N PRO A 395 1.65 17.22 -29.74
CA PRO A 395 0.22 16.94 -29.93
C PRO A 395 -0.37 17.58 -31.18
N ASP A 396 0.14 18.76 -31.58
CA ASP A 396 -0.32 19.49 -32.77
C ASP A 396 0.37 19.08 -34.08
N ALA A 397 1.37 18.19 -34.03
CA ALA A 397 2.10 17.76 -35.22
C ALA A 397 1.28 16.75 -36.04
N SER A 398 1.36 16.86 -37.36
CA SER A 398 0.64 16.00 -38.29
C SER A 398 1.34 15.95 -39.64
N ALA A 399 0.76 15.23 -40.61
CA ALA A 399 1.24 15.25 -42.00
C ALA A 399 1.18 16.65 -42.64
N THR A 400 0.39 17.58 -42.09
CA THR A 400 0.31 18.98 -42.54
C THR A 400 1.14 19.91 -41.65
N ASN A 401 1.11 19.70 -40.34
CA ASN A 401 1.87 20.48 -39.36
C ASN A 401 3.21 19.78 -39.11
N THR A 402 4.09 19.87 -40.10
CA THR A 402 5.42 19.23 -40.04
C THR A 402 6.44 20.11 -39.35
N LEU A 403 7.40 19.50 -38.65
CA LEU A 403 8.67 20.14 -38.33
C LEU A 403 9.70 19.78 -39.40
N THR A 404 10.25 20.78 -40.08
CA THR A 404 11.37 20.63 -41.02
C THR A 404 12.60 21.31 -40.46
N ILE A 405 13.74 20.62 -40.41
CA ILE A 405 15.03 21.22 -40.08
C ILE A 405 15.93 21.05 -41.31
N ARG A 406 16.40 22.15 -41.90
CA ARG A 406 17.19 22.11 -43.14
C ARG A 406 18.23 23.23 -43.22
N PRO A 407 19.36 23.02 -43.91
CA PRO A 407 20.27 24.11 -44.24
C PRO A 407 19.62 25.18 -45.13
N ALA A 408 20.02 26.44 -44.94
CA ALA A 408 19.71 27.51 -45.87
C ALA A 408 20.35 27.25 -47.25
N THR A 409 19.83 27.89 -48.29
CA THR A 409 20.37 27.74 -49.64
C THR A 409 21.85 28.15 -49.67
N GLY A 410 22.72 27.26 -50.15
CA GLY A 410 24.17 27.48 -50.20
C GLY A 410 24.92 27.18 -48.90
N VAL A 411 24.23 26.77 -47.83
CA VAL A 411 24.83 26.35 -46.56
C VAL A 411 24.92 24.83 -46.51
N THR A 412 26.10 24.33 -46.11
CA THR A 412 26.27 22.93 -45.70
C THR A 412 26.50 22.92 -44.18
N ALA A 413 25.43 22.69 -43.43
CA ALA A 413 25.47 22.74 -41.97
C ALA A 413 25.99 21.41 -41.39
N SER A 414 26.95 21.49 -40.48
CA SER A 414 27.40 20.39 -39.62
C SER A 414 26.96 20.65 -38.18
N VAL A 415 26.30 19.69 -37.56
CA VAL A 415 25.85 19.79 -36.15
C VAL A 415 26.64 18.80 -35.31
N THR A 416 27.25 19.30 -34.25
CA THR A 416 28.08 18.51 -33.33
C THR A 416 27.69 18.78 -31.89
N ALA A 417 27.77 17.76 -31.03
CA ALA A 417 27.74 17.90 -29.58
C ALA A 417 28.43 16.71 -28.93
N THR A 418 28.84 16.88 -27.67
CA THR A 418 29.33 15.76 -26.86
C THR A 418 28.14 14.99 -26.29
N VAL A 419 27.95 13.74 -26.73
CA VAL A 419 26.92 12.83 -26.22
C VAL A 419 27.57 11.57 -25.66
N ALA A 420 27.16 11.13 -24.47
CA ALA A 420 27.75 9.95 -23.82
C ALA A 420 27.42 8.64 -24.56
N SER A 421 26.24 8.54 -25.16
CA SER A 421 25.83 7.48 -26.08
C SER A 421 24.54 7.86 -26.83
N GLY A 422 24.31 7.25 -28.00
CA GLY A 422 23.09 7.42 -28.80
C GLY A 422 23.14 8.59 -29.81
N PRO A 423 22.04 8.83 -30.54
CA PRO A 423 21.99 9.88 -31.55
C PRO A 423 21.95 11.27 -30.92
N LEU A 424 22.53 12.25 -31.64
CA LEU A 424 22.55 13.66 -31.27
C LEU A 424 21.13 14.27 -31.23
N LEU A 425 20.29 13.91 -32.20
CA LEU A 425 18.90 14.34 -32.31
C LEU A 425 17.98 13.11 -32.15
N LYS A 426 17.06 13.18 -31.19
CA LYS A 426 16.05 12.15 -30.89
C LYS A 426 14.66 12.70 -31.19
N TYR A 427 13.77 11.86 -31.72
CA TYR A 427 12.37 12.18 -31.98
C TYR A 427 11.46 11.02 -31.56
#